data_AF-C8Z2N8-F1
#
_entry.id   AF-C8Z2N8-F1
#
_cell.length_a   1.000
_cell.length_b   1.000
_cell.length_c   1.000
_cell.angle_alpha   90.00
_cell.angle_beta   90.00
_cell.angle_gamma   90.00
#
_symmetry.space_group_name_H-M   'P 1'
#
loop_
_entity.id
_entity.type
_entity.pdbx_description
1 polymer ?
#
loop_
_entity_poly.entity_id
_entity_poly.type
_entity_poly.pdbx_seq_one_letter_code
_entity_poly.pdbx_strand_id
1 'polypeptide(L)'
;MAEYQNIFTRVQIREPGYPGVPLPKGELPRLGKPLFNYWIGKIGDAQIGPIYLGFAGTASLIFGFIAIEIIGFNMLASVNWSPVEFVKNFFWLALEPPPPSYGLSIPPLGDGGWWLMAGFFLTVSILLWWVRTYQRAIALGTGTHVAWAFAAAIFFYLTLGFIRPLLMGSWGEAVPFGIFPHLDWTAAISIRYGNFYYNPFHALSIAFLYGSAVLFAMHGGTILAVSRYGGDREIDQITDRG
;
A
#
# COMPACT_ATOMS: atom_id res chain seq x y z
N MET A 1 -21.14 -31.94 -18.65
CA MET A 1 -21.52 -31.81 -17.23
C MET A 1 -20.67 -30.69 -16.63
N ALA A 2 -21.21 -29.83 -15.77
CA ALA A 2 -20.42 -28.76 -15.15
C ALA A 2 -19.63 -29.33 -13.96
N GLU A 3 -18.32 -29.09 -13.93
CA GLU A 3 -17.41 -29.55 -12.86
C GLU A 3 -17.19 -28.46 -11.79
N TYR A 4 -16.64 -28.84 -10.63
CA TYR A 4 -16.25 -27.88 -9.59
C TYR A 4 -15.06 -27.03 -10.04
N GLN A 5 -15.21 -25.70 -10.02
CA GLN A 5 -14.21 -24.74 -10.52
C GLN A 5 -13.21 -24.26 -9.45
N ASN A 6 -13.33 -24.74 -8.21
CA ASN A 6 -12.47 -24.36 -7.10
C ASN A 6 -12.36 -22.84 -6.80
N ILE A 7 -13.41 -22.08 -7.11
CA ILE A 7 -13.48 -20.63 -6.82
C ILE A 7 -13.95 -20.33 -5.39
N PHE A 8 -14.90 -21.12 -4.88
CA PHE A 8 -15.46 -20.95 -3.54
C PHE A 8 -15.44 -22.26 -2.77
N THR A 9 -14.88 -22.24 -1.56
CA THR A 9 -14.81 -23.40 -0.68
C THR A 9 -16.22 -23.90 -0.34
N ARG A 10 -16.58 -25.08 -0.86
CA ARG A 10 -17.90 -25.70 -0.65
C ARG A 10 -18.14 -26.02 0.83
N VAL A 11 -17.18 -26.72 1.44
CA VAL A 11 -17.21 -27.14 2.84
C VAL A 11 -15.96 -26.60 3.53
N GLN A 12 -16.16 -25.78 4.55
CA GLN A 12 -15.07 -25.24 5.34
C GLN A 12 -14.82 -26.11 6.57
N ILE A 13 -13.56 -26.26 6.95
CA ILE A 13 -13.13 -26.96 8.16
C ILE A 13 -12.59 -25.92 9.15
N ARG A 14 -12.56 -26.28 10.43
CA ARG A 14 -12.00 -25.45 11.50
C ARG A 14 -11.08 -26.28 12.39
N GLU A 15 -10.00 -25.64 12.80
CA GLU A 15 -9.04 -26.13 13.78
C GLU A 15 -8.78 -25.02 14.81
N PRO A 16 -8.15 -25.33 15.96
CA PRO A 16 -7.67 -24.30 16.87
C PRO A 16 -6.77 -23.30 16.14
N GLY A 17 -6.88 -22.01 16.49
CA GLY A 17 -6.14 -20.96 15.81
C GLY A 17 -4.63 -21.15 15.89
N TYR A 18 -3.95 -21.06 14.74
CA TYR A 18 -2.51 -21.26 14.66
C TYR A 18 -1.76 -20.00 15.12
N PRO A 19 -0.86 -20.09 16.13
CA PRO A 19 -0.13 -18.94 16.65
C PRO A 19 1.04 -18.48 15.74
N GLY A 20 1.30 -19.21 14.66
CA GLY A 20 2.42 -18.96 13.74
C GLY A 20 3.70 -19.70 14.14
N VAL A 21 4.63 -19.83 13.19
CA VAL A 21 5.98 -20.38 13.43
C VAL A 21 6.67 -19.61 14.58
N PRO A 22 7.35 -20.30 15.51
CA PRO A 22 8.08 -19.65 16.60
C PRO A 22 9.10 -18.64 16.08
N LEU A 23 9.19 -17.49 16.75
CA LEU A 23 10.17 -16.46 16.42
C LEU A 23 11.48 -16.65 17.20
N PRO A 24 12.63 -16.19 16.67
CA PRO A 24 13.91 -16.22 17.37
C PRO A 24 13.88 -15.50 18.72
N LYS A 25 14.83 -15.83 19.62
CA LYS A 25 14.99 -15.12 20.89
C LYS A 25 15.25 -13.62 20.65
N GLY A 26 14.65 -12.76 21.49
CA GLY A 26 14.74 -11.31 21.38
C GLY A 26 13.58 -10.67 20.60
N GLU A 27 12.80 -11.46 19.88
CA GLU A 27 11.56 -11.00 19.24
C GLU A 27 10.43 -10.87 20.27
N LEU A 28 9.62 -9.82 20.13
CA LEU A 28 8.42 -9.66 20.96
C LEU A 28 7.38 -10.76 20.66
N PRO A 29 6.54 -11.12 21.63
CA PRO A 29 5.38 -11.98 21.39
C PRO A 29 4.44 -11.37 20.35
N ARG A 30 3.73 -12.23 19.60
CA ARG A 30 2.61 -11.78 18.76
C ARG A 30 1.44 -11.35 19.64
N LEU A 31 0.65 -10.41 19.13
CA LEU A 31 -0.51 -9.83 19.80
C LEU A 31 -1.81 -10.35 19.18
N GLY A 32 -2.86 -10.40 20.00
CA GLY A 32 -4.20 -10.79 19.60
C GLY A 32 -4.45 -12.30 19.68
N LYS A 33 -5.69 -12.67 19.98
CA LYS A 33 -6.16 -14.05 19.88
C LYS A 33 -6.75 -14.24 18.47
N PRO A 34 -6.45 -15.35 17.76
CA PRO A 34 -7.03 -15.62 16.45
C PRO A 34 -8.56 -15.61 16.48
N LEU A 35 -9.17 -15.03 15.45
CA LEU A 35 -10.61 -15.05 15.20
C LEU A 35 -10.89 -15.75 13.87
N PHE A 36 -12.11 -16.23 13.67
CA PHE A 36 -12.51 -16.88 12.42
C PHE A 36 -13.69 -16.19 11.76
N ASN A 37 -13.58 -15.89 10.47
CA ASN A 37 -14.65 -15.30 9.67
C ASN A 37 -15.15 -16.29 8.61
N TYR A 38 -16.44 -16.60 8.65
CA TYR A 38 -17.06 -17.54 7.70
C TYR A 38 -16.96 -17.08 6.24
N TRP A 39 -17.18 -15.79 5.98
CA TRP A 39 -17.21 -15.23 4.64
C TRP A 39 -15.82 -15.13 4.02
N ILE A 40 -14.80 -14.77 4.80
CA ILE A 40 -13.40 -14.86 4.33
C ILE A 40 -13.03 -16.31 4.04
N GLY A 41 -13.46 -17.25 4.89
CA GLY A 41 -13.26 -18.68 4.68
C GLY A 41 -13.92 -19.25 3.40
N LYS A 42 -14.83 -18.50 2.74
CA LYS A 42 -15.39 -18.94 1.45
C LYS A 42 -14.42 -18.71 0.29
N ILE A 43 -13.45 -17.82 0.44
CA ILE A 43 -12.50 -17.41 -0.59
C ILE A 43 -11.03 -17.66 -0.21
N GLY A 44 -10.75 -18.12 1.02
CA GLY A 44 -9.38 -18.36 1.50
C GLY A 44 -9.34 -18.87 2.94
N ASP A 45 -8.28 -18.50 3.67
CA ASP A 45 -8.12 -18.83 5.08
C ASP A 45 -9.11 -18.00 5.94
N ALA A 46 -9.83 -18.67 6.84
CA ALA A 46 -10.82 -18.03 7.70
C ALA A 46 -10.20 -17.32 8.90
N GLN A 47 -8.94 -17.63 9.27
CA GLN A 47 -8.29 -17.09 10.45
C GLN A 47 -7.86 -15.62 10.26
N ILE A 48 -8.18 -14.76 11.23
CA ILE A 48 -7.72 -13.37 11.33
C ILE A 48 -6.83 -13.24 12.56
N GLY A 49 -5.59 -12.80 12.35
CA GLY A 49 -4.56 -12.71 13.39
C GLY A 49 -3.87 -14.06 13.69
N PRO A 50 -2.93 -14.09 14.65
CA PRO A 50 -2.42 -12.97 15.44
C PRO A 50 -1.50 -12.07 14.60
N ILE A 51 -1.14 -10.90 15.13
CA ILE A 51 -0.24 -9.96 14.44
C ILE A 51 1.01 -9.71 15.27
N TYR A 52 2.18 -9.66 14.63
CA TYR A 52 3.39 -9.19 15.29
C TYR A 52 3.42 -7.66 15.33
N LEU A 53 3.78 -7.05 16.45
CA LEU A 53 3.91 -5.58 16.54
C LEU A 53 5.12 -5.17 17.39
N GLY A 54 6.28 -5.16 16.76
CA GLY A 54 7.51 -4.57 17.31
C GLY A 54 7.63 -3.07 17.03
N PHE A 55 8.74 -2.46 17.48
CA PHE A 55 8.99 -1.02 17.40
C PHE A 55 8.69 -0.42 16.02
N ALA A 56 9.27 -0.99 14.94
CA ALA A 56 9.07 -0.47 13.58
C ALA A 56 7.59 -0.48 13.16
N GLY A 57 6.84 -1.52 13.54
CA GLY A 57 5.40 -1.59 13.25
C GLY A 57 4.59 -0.59 14.05
N THR A 58 4.83 -0.49 15.36
CA THR A 58 4.13 0.48 16.22
C THR A 58 4.40 1.91 15.80
N ALA A 59 5.67 2.26 15.58
CA ALA A 59 6.05 3.58 15.12
C ALA A 59 5.45 3.88 13.73
N SER A 60 5.51 2.93 12.79
CA SER A 60 4.88 3.09 11.47
C SER A 60 3.40 3.44 11.58
N LEU A 61 2.64 2.73 12.42
CA LEU A 61 1.21 3.00 12.64
C LEU A 61 0.97 4.37 13.28
N ILE A 62 1.78 4.79 14.26
CA ILE A 62 1.66 6.11 14.89
C ILE A 62 1.91 7.23 13.87
N PHE A 63 3.01 7.15 13.13
CA PHE A 63 3.36 8.12 12.09
C PHE A 63 2.28 8.17 10.98
N GLY A 64 1.76 7.01 10.57
CA GLY A 64 0.71 6.92 9.56
C GLY A 64 -0.62 7.50 10.04
N PHE A 65 -0.98 7.23 11.30
CA PHE A 65 -2.16 7.81 11.93
C PHE A 65 -2.07 9.34 11.99
N ILE A 66 -0.94 9.89 12.43
CA ILE A 66 -0.72 11.35 12.46
C ILE A 66 -0.87 11.95 11.06
N ALA A 67 -0.31 11.33 10.02
CA ALA A 67 -0.44 11.83 8.65
C ALA A 67 -1.90 11.85 8.18
N ILE A 68 -2.65 10.77 8.44
CA ILE A 68 -4.08 10.66 8.09
C ILE A 68 -4.90 11.72 8.81
N GLU A 69 -4.67 11.92 10.11
CA GLU A 69 -5.38 12.93 10.88
C GLU A 69 -5.08 14.34 10.38
N ILE A 70 -3.82 14.68 10.07
CA ILE A 70 -3.48 15.99 9.48
C ILE A 70 -4.26 16.23 8.18
N ILE A 71 -4.32 15.23 7.29
CA ILE A 71 -5.07 15.32 6.04
C ILE A 71 -6.57 15.51 6.32
N GLY A 72 -7.15 14.64 7.15
CA GLY A 72 -8.58 14.64 7.48
C GLY A 72 -9.04 15.93 8.17
N PHE A 73 -8.26 16.43 9.14
CA PHE A 73 -8.56 17.68 9.82
C PHE A 73 -8.49 18.89 8.89
N ASN A 74 -7.53 18.96 7.97
CA ASN A 74 -7.45 20.05 7.00
C ASN A 74 -8.62 20.00 6.00
N MET A 75 -9.02 18.81 5.55
CA MET A 75 -10.22 18.63 4.72
C MET A 75 -11.49 19.06 5.47
N LEU A 76 -11.64 18.73 6.75
CA LEU A 76 -12.78 19.14 7.55
C LEU A 76 -12.78 20.66 7.83
N ALA A 77 -11.60 21.25 8.03
CA ALA A 77 -11.45 22.69 8.21
C ALA A 77 -11.82 23.48 6.95
N SER A 78 -11.52 22.97 5.75
CA SER A 78 -11.84 23.66 4.49
C SER A 78 -13.34 23.78 4.21
N VAL A 79 -14.17 22.95 4.86
CA VAL A 79 -15.64 23.03 4.86
C VAL A 79 -16.20 23.59 6.16
N ASN A 80 -15.41 24.41 6.86
CA ASN A 80 -15.77 25.10 8.10
C ASN A 80 -16.33 24.16 9.19
N TRP A 81 -15.70 23.00 9.35
CA TRP A 81 -16.06 22.00 10.36
C TRP A 81 -17.47 21.41 10.24
N SER A 82 -18.13 21.58 9.09
CA SER A 82 -19.44 21.00 8.81
C SER A 82 -19.30 19.51 8.44
N PRO A 83 -19.79 18.56 9.25
CA PRO A 83 -19.72 17.13 8.93
C PRO A 83 -20.53 16.79 7.66
N VAL A 84 -21.62 17.52 7.42
CA VAL A 84 -22.48 17.32 6.25
C VAL A 84 -21.75 17.71 4.96
N GLU A 85 -21.12 18.89 4.94
CA GLU A 85 -20.35 19.31 3.77
C GLU A 85 -19.05 18.50 3.61
N PHE A 86 -18.47 18.01 4.71
CA PHE A 86 -17.33 17.10 4.64
C PHE A 86 -17.68 15.80 3.89
N VAL A 87 -18.78 15.15 4.28
CA VAL A 87 -19.22 13.91 3.61
C VAL A 87 -19.65 14.18 2.17
N LYS A 88 -20.42 15.24 1.93
CA LYS A 88 -20.92 15.61 0.59
C LYS A 88 -19.80 15.90 -0.39
N ASN A 89 -18.78 16.66 0.04
CA ASN A 89 -17.70 17.09 -0.83
C ASN A 89 -16.43 16.24 -0.69
N PHE A 90 -16.45 15.15 0.10
CA PHE A 90 -15.27 14.38 0.50
C PHE A 90 -14.27 14.11 -0.64
N PHE A 91 -14.76 13.72 -1.82
CA PHE A 91 -13.89 13.44 -2.97
C PHE A 91 -13.20 14.66 -3.58
N TRP A 92 -13.75 15.85 -3.41
CA TRP A 92 -13.20 17.11 -3.90
C TRP A 92 -12.31 17.82 -2.87
N LEU A 93 -12.34 17.41 -1.60
CA LEU A 93 -11.50 18.01 -0.56
C LEU A 93 -10.04 17.64 -0.77
N ALA A 94 -9.15 18.55 -0.38
CA ALA A 94 -7.71 18.38 -0.51
C ALA A 94 -6.96 19.00 0.66
N LEU A 95 -5.77 18.46 0.92
CA LEU A 95 -4.66 19.17 1.52
C LEU A 95 -3.64 19.45 0.41
N GLU A 96 -3.51 20.72 0.02
CA GLU A 96 -2.69 21.18 -1.10
C GLU A 96 -1.21 21.38 -0.69
N PRO A 97 -0.24 21.18 -1.61
CA PRO A 97 1.15 21.48 -1.36
C PRO A 97 1.39 23.00 -1.22
N PRO A 98 2.55 23.40 -0.66
CA PRO A 98 2.92 24.81 -0.54
C PRO A 98 2.92 25.56 -1.88
N PRO A 99 2.52 26.83 -1.90
CA PRO A 99 2.63 27.67 -3.09
C PRO A 99 4.08 27.74 -3.63
N PRO A 100 4.28 27.86 -4.96
CA PRO A 100 5.63 27.91 -5.55
C PRO A 100 6.53 29.03 -5.02
N SER A 101 5.96 30.14 -4.51
CA SER A 101 6.69 31.26 -3.90
C SER A 101 7.56 30.85 -2.72
N TYR A 102 7.21 29.76 -2.03
CA TYR A 102 7.99 29.23 -0.93
C TYR A 102 9.18 28.36 -1.38
N GLY A 103 9.27 27.98 -2.65
CA GLY A 103 10.29 27.07 -3.14
C GLY A 103 10.36 25.79 -2.31
N LEU A 104 11.52 25.52 -1.70
CA LEU A 104 11.75 24.40 -0.78
C LEU A 104 11.76 24.79 0.71
N SER A 105 11.42 26.04 1.04
CA SER A 105 11.35 26.49 2.43
C SER A 105 10.18 25.84 3.19
N ILE A 106 10.24 25.91 4.52
CA ILE A 106 9.13 25.51 5.39
C ILE A 106 8.14 26.69 5.44
N PRO A 107 6.91 26.56 4.89
CA PRO A 107 5.92 27.63 4.87
C PRO A 107 5.12 27.68 6.19
N PRO A 108 4.30 28.72 6.40
CA PRO A 108 3.31 28.76 7.48
C PRO A 108 2.34 27.57 7.41
N LEU A 109 1.80 27.16 8.58
CA LEU A 109 0.92 25.98 8.67
C LEU A 109 -0.29 26.04 7.73
N GLY A 110 -0.98 27.19 7.70
CA GLY A 110 -2.17 27.39 6.86
C GLY A 110 -1.90 27.57 5.37
N ASP A 111 -0.63 27.61 4.95
CA ASP A 111 -0.23 27.86 3.56
C ASP A 111 0.72 26.74 3.05
N GLY A 112 0.34 25.50 3.32
CA GLY A 112 1.08 24.29 2.91
C GLY A 112 1.98 23.67 3.98
N GLY A 113 2.13 24.28 5.16
CA GLY A 113 2.93 23.70 6.24
C GLY A 113 2.37 22.38 6.75
N TRP A 114 1.04 22.26 6.82
CA TRP A 114 0.36 20.99 7.11
C TRP A 114 0.65 19.91 6.08
N TRP A 115 0.77 20.27 4.80
CA TRP A 115 1.11 19.31 3.75
C TRP A 115 2.53 18.76 3.92
N LEU A 116 3.50 19.61 4.25
CA LEU A 116 4.87 19.13 4.54
C LEU A 116 4.91 18.21 5.75
N MET A 117 4.17 18.53 6.81
CA MET A 117 4.07 17.66 7.98
C MET A 117 3.44 16.31 7.61
N ALA A 118 2.29 16.32 6.92
CA ALA A 118 1.63 15.10 6.46
C ALA A 118 2.57 14.25 5.59
N GLY A 119 3.25 14.86 4.61
CA GLY A 119 4.23 14.20 3.75
C GLY A 119 5.41 13.61 4.53
N PHE A 120 5.94 14.31 5.53
CA PHE A 120 6.98 13.80 6.41
C PHE A 120 6.49 12.60 7.22
N PHE A 121 5.38 12.73 7.94
CA PHE A 121 4.84 11.66 8.78
C PHE A 121 4.47 10.42 7.95
N LEU A 122 3.87 10.60 6.78
CA LEU A 122 3.53 9.53 5.86
C LEU A 122 4.79 8.82 5.33
N THR A 123 5.80 9.58 4.92
CA THR A 123 7.05 9.01 4.40
C THR A 123 7.77 8.18 5.47
N VAL A 124 7.87 8.69 6.69
CA VAL A 124 8.45 7.95 7.82
C VAL A 124 7.64 6.69 8.12
N SER A 125 6.31 6.78 8.11
CA SER A 125 5.43 5.62 8.28
C SER A 125 5.72 4.51 7.28
N ILE A 126 5.80 4.86 5.99
CA ILE A 126 6.06 3.92 4.89
C ILE A 126 7.45 3.28 5.01
N LEU A 127 8.49 4.07 5.31
CA LEU A 127 9.85 3.55 5.47
C LEU A 127 9.97 2.62 6.70
N LEU A 128 9.30 2.95 7.80
CA LEU A 128 9.22 2.06 8.96
C LEU A 128 8.43 0.78 8.65
N TRP A 129 7.40 0.86 7.80
CA TRP A 129 6.70 -0.33 7.32
C TRP A 129 7.60 -1.19 6.45
N TRP A 130 8.46 -0.59 5.62
CA TRP A 130 9.47 -1.33 4.87
C TRP A 130 10.44 -2.06 5.80
N VAL A 131 10.97 -1.38 6.82
CA VAL A 131 11.83 -2.01 7.84
C VAL A 131 11.10 -3.18 8.51
N ARG A 132 9.82 -3.03 8.85
CA ARG A 132 8.98 -4.11 9.37
C ARG A 132 8.91 -5.29 8.41
N THR A 133 8.63 -5.07 7.12
CA THR A 133 8.55 -6.17 6.13
C THR A 133 9.87 -6.94 6.03
N TYR A 134 11.00 -6.22 6.00
CA TYR A 134 12.34 -6.80 5.98
C TYR A 134 12.61 -7.63 7.24
N GLN A 135 12.40 -7.06 8.43
CA GLN A 135 12.63 -7.75 9.70
C GLN A 135 11.77 -9.01 9.87
N ARG A 136 10.52 -9.01 9.38
CA ARG A 136 9.66 -10.21 9.46
C ARG A 136 10.17 -11.34 8.58
N ALA A 137 10.68 -11.02 7.39
CA ALA A 137 11.28 -12.03 6.52
C ALA A 137 12.53 -12.66 7.16
N ILE A 138 13.41 -11.83 7.74
CA ILE A 138 14.63 -12.29 8.44
C ILE A 138 14.29 -13.15 9.66
N ALA A 139 13.33 -12.74 10.49
CA ALA A 139 12.94 -13.49 11.68
C ALA A 139 12.38 -14.88 11.37
N LEU A 140 11.83 -15.08 10.16
CA LEU A 140 11.35 -16.38 9.68
C LEU A 140 12.39 -17.16 8.86
N GLY A 141 13.59 -16.61 8.65
CA GLY A 141 14.63 -17.24 7.83
C GLY A 141 14.29 -17.33 6.34
N THR A 142 13.39 -16.45 5.86
CA THR A 142 12.95 -16.41 4.45
C THR A 142 13.73 -15.36 3.65
N GLY A 143 13.67 -15.43 2.31
CA GLY A 143 14.25 -14.42 1.45
C GLY A 143 13.51 -13.07 1.51
N THR A 144 14.23 -11.97 1.30
CA THR A 144 13.71 -10.59 1.46
C THR A 144 13.03 -10.01 0.20
N HIS A 145 12.59 -10.86 -0.72
CA HIS A 145 12.02 -10.49 -2.02
C HIS A 145 10.86 -9.48 -1.90
N VAL A 146 9.96 -9.68 -0.92
CA VAL A 146 8.82 -8.76 -0.69
C VAL A 146 9.28 -7.36 -0.28
N ALA A 147 10.32 -7.27 0.57
CA ALA A 147 10.87 -5.97 0.97
C ALA A 147 11.48 -5.23 -0.23
N TRP A 148 12.17 -5.94 -1.13
CA TRP A 148 12.74 -5.33 -2.34
C TRP A 148 11.68 -4.92 -3.37
N ALA A 149 10.64 -5.72 -3.56
CA ALA A 149 9.49 -5.32 -4.36
C ALA A 149 8.80 -4.07 -3.78
N PHE A 150 8.65 -4.01 -2.46
CA PHE A 150 8.09 -2.83 -1.79
C PHE A 150 9.00 -1.60 -1.91
N ALA A 151 10.34 -1.77 -1.85
CA ALA A 151 11.28 -0.67 -2.07
C ALA A 151 11.12 -0.01 -3.45
N ALA A 152 10.82 -0.79 -4.49
CA ALA A 152 10.56 -0.25 -5.83
C ALA A 152 9.28 0.63 -5.87
N ALA A 153 8.22 0.23 -5.14
CA ALA A 153 7.03 1.06 -5.00
C ALA A 153 7.30 2.34 -4.19
N ILE A 154 8.12 2.24 -3.13
CA ILE A 154 8.58 3.40 -2.35
C ILE A 154 9.39 4.36 -3.21
N PHE A 155 10.24 3.85 -4.10
CA PHE A 155 10.98 4.68 -5.05
C PHE A 155 10.05 5.50 -5.95
N PHE A 156 8.98 4.89 -6.48
CA PHE A 156 7.97 5.64 -7.24
C PHE A 156 7.27 6.70 -6.39
N TYR A 157 6.81 6.35 -5.18
CA TYR A 157 6.20 7.30 -4.23
C TYR A 157 7.12 8.50 -3.91
N LEU A 158 8.38 8.23 -3.56
CA LEU A 158 9.38 9.27 -3.27
C LEU A 158 9.69 10.11 -4.51
N THR A 159 9.68 9.52 -5.70
CA THR A 159 9.88 10.26 -6.95
C THR A 159 8.81 11.33 -7.14
N LEU A 160 7.54 11.02 -6.88
CA LEU A 160 6.42 11.94 -7.05
C LEU A 160 6.41 13.07 -6.01
N GLY A 161 6.55 12.72 -4.73
CA GLY A 161 6.31 13.64 -3.61
C GLY A 161 7.55 14.28 -3.00
N PHE A 162 8.76 13.81 -3.32
CA PHE A 162 9.99 14.26 -2.67
C PHE A 162 11.14 14.52 -3.65
N ILE A 163 11.62 13.50 -4.37
CA ILE A 163 12.80 13.60 -5.24
C ILE A 163 12.57 14.59 -6.38
N ARG A 164 11.48 14.46 -7.16
CA ARG A 164 11.19 15.41 -8.25
C ARG A 164 10.95 16.83 -7.71
N PRO A 165 10.10 17.06 -6.68
CA PRO A 165 9.96 18.40 -6.08
C PRO A 165 11.28 19.05 -5.67
N LEU A 166 12.20 18.29 -5.05
CA LEU A 166 13.54 18.77 -4.71
C LEU A 166 14.34 19.17 -5.95
N LEU A 167 14.36 18.33 -6.99
CA LEU A 167 15.06 18.62 -8.25
C LEU A 167 14.47 19.80 -9.02
N MET A 168 13.16 20.03 -8.88
CA MET A 168 12.45 21.16 -9.48
C MET A 168 12.53 22.44 -8.62
N GLY A 169 13.09 22.36 -7.41
CA GLY A 169 13.26 23.51 -6.51
C GLY A 169 11.96 24.03 -5.88
N SER A 170 10.88 23.24 -5.85
CA SER A 170 9.61 23.68 -5.27
C SER A 170 8.76 22.52 -4.75
N TRP A 171 8.24 22.66 -3.53
CA TRP A 171 7.24 21.73 -2.97
C TRP A 171 5.90 21.76 -3.72
N GLY A 172 5.57 22.88 -4.37
CA GLY A 172 4.35 23.03 -5.18
C GLY A 172 4.30 22.11 -6.41
N GLU A 173 5.40 21.44 -6.74
CA GLU A 173 5.46 20.43 -7.79
C GLU A 173 4.98 19.04 -7.33
N ALA A 174 4.81 18.84 -6.02
CA ALA A 174 4.38 17.57 -5.43
C ALA A 174 2.87 17.34 -5.58
N VAL A 175 2.42 16.12 -5.21
CA VAL A 175 1.02 15.69 -5.33
C VAL A 175 0.20 16.20 -4.13
N PRO A 176 -1.02 16.74 -4.33
CA PRO A 176 -1.93 17.05 -3.23
C PRO A 176 -2.53 15.78 -2.61
N PHE A 177 -2.88 15.83 -1.32
CA PHE A 177 -3.62 14.75 -0.67
C PHE A 177 -5.12 14.99 -0.84
N GLY A 178 -5.74 14.35 -1.83
CA GLY A 178 -7.19 14.41 -2.09
C GLY A 178 -7.60 13.44 -3.21
N ILE A 179 -8.85 12.98 -3.23
CA ILE A 179 -9.29 11.96 -4.19
C ILE A 179 -9.33 12.51 -5.63
N PHE A 180 -10.18 13.49 -5.94
CA PHE A 180 -10.14 14.13 -7.26
C PHE A 180 -8.93 15.04 -7.45
N PRO A 181 -8.45 15.79 -6.43
CA PRO A 181 -7.26 16.62 -6.56
C PRO A 181 -5.99 15.88 -7.05
N HIS A 182 -5.72 14.66 -6.59
CA HIS A 182 -4.56 13.91 -7.11
C HIS A 182 -4.76 13.38 -8.54
N LEU A 183 -6.00 13.17 -8.97
CA LEU A 183 -6.31 12.83 -10.37
C LEU A 183 -6.10 14.04 -11.26
N ASP A 184 -6.56 15.21 -10.83
CA ASP A 184 -6.34 16.48 -11.53
C ASP A 184 -4.85 16.78 -11.67
N TRP A 185 -4.06 16.57 -10.61
CA TRP A 185 -2.60 16.64 -10.66
C TRP A 185 -2.00 15.68 -11.70
N THR A 186 -2.49 14.45 -11.75
CA THR A 186 -2.02 13.42 -12.70
C THR A 186 -2.32 13.80 -14.16
N ALA A 187 -3.47 14.40 -14.43
CA ALA A 187 -3.79 14.94 -15.75
C ALA A 187 -2.93 16.17 -16.06
N ALA A 188 -2.80 17.09 -15.10
CA ALA A 188 -2.08 18.35 -15.24
C ALA A 188 -0.59 18.13 -15.52
N ILE A 189 0.07 17.17 -14.88
CA ILE A 189 1.48 16.87 -15.15
C ILE A 189 1.66 16.37 -16.59
N SER A 190 0.73 15.57 -17.11
CA SER A 190 0.77 15.11 -18.51
C SER A 190 0.64 16.28 -19.48
N ILE A 191 -0.30 17.19 -19.23
CA ILE A 191 -0.50 18.39 -20.06
C ILE A 191 0.75 19.28 -20.01
N ARG A 192 1.30 19.52 -18.81
CA ARG A 192 2.43 20.44 -18.60
C ARG A 192 3.70 20.00 -19.31
N TYR A 193 3.96 18.70 -19.42
CA TYR A 193 5.16 18.17 -20.08
C TYR A 193 4.89 17.61 -21.49
N GLY A 194 3.81 18.03 -22.15
CA GLY A 194 3.60 17.72 -23.56
C GLY A 194 3.21 16.27 -23.85
N ASN A 195 2.26 15.75 -23.07
CA ASN A 195 1.64 14.42 -23.20
C ASN A 195 2.56 13.24 -22.84
N PHE A 196 2.30 12.65 -21.67
CA PHE A 196 3.07 11.51 -21.15
C PHE A 196 2.99 10.23 -22.00
N TYR A 197 2.07 10.11 -22.96
CA TYR A 197 2.08 8.97 -23.89
C TYR A 197 3.37 8.86 -24.70
N TYR A 198 4.08 9.98 -24.91
CA TYR A 198 5.36 10.01 -25.62
C TYR A 198 6.57 9.82 -24.70
N ASN A 199 6.37 9.68 -23.39
CA ASN A 199 7.46 9.32 -22.47
C ASN A 199 7.72 7.81 -22.54
N PRO A 200 8.93 7.35 -22.96
CA PRO A 200 9.20 5.93 -23.12
C PRO A 200 9.12 5.13 -21.82
N PHE A 201 9.46 5.73 -20.67
CA PHE A 201 9.35 5.06 -19.37
C PHE A 201 7.89 4.94 -18.90
N HIS A 202 7.03 5.89 -19.28
CA HIS A 202 5.60 5.78 -19.04
C HIS A 202 4.98 4.65 -19.88
N ALA A 203 5.35 4.55 -21.16
CA ALA A 203 4.93 3.44 -22.02
C ALA A 203 5.39 2.07 -21.48
N LEU A 204 6.65 1.97 -21.02
CA LEU A 204 7.14 0.76 -20.37
C LEU A 204 6.38 0.44 -19.08
N SER A 205 6.06 1.44 -18.25
CA SER A 205 5.27 1.25 -17.03
C SER A 205 3.87 0.70 -17.34
N ILE A 206 3.22 1.19 -18.41
CA ILE A 206 1.94 0.64 -18.88
C ILE A 206 2.11 -0.81 -19.34
N ALA A 207 3.15 -1.12 -20.12
CA ALA A 207 3.42 -2.48 -20.58
C ALA A 207 3.61 -3.44 -19.39
N PHE A 208 4.32 -3.03 -18.34
CA PHE A 208 4.48 -3.83 -17.12
C PHE A 208 3.18 -3.94 -16.32
N LEU A 209 2.38 -2.87 -16.21
CA LEU A 209 1.08 -2.93 -15.54
C LEU A 209 0.14 -3.93 -16.24
N TYR A 210 0.03 -3.86 -17.56
CA TYR A 210 -0.76 -4.81 -18.35
C TYR A 210 -0.16 -6.22 -18.27
N GLY A 211 1.16 -6.33 -18.38
CA GLY A 211 1.89 -7.58 -18.24
C GLY A 211 1.64 -8.26 -16.89
N SER A 212 1.58 -7.50 -15.79
CA SER A 212 1.23 -8.04 -14.47
C SER A 212 -0.18 -8.62 -14.44
N ALA A 213 -1.17 -7.93 -15.00
CA ALA A 213 -2.54 -8.45 -15.09
C ALA A 213 -2.62 -9.73 -15.94
N VAL A 214 -1.95 -9.74 -17.09
CA VAL A 214 -1.89 -10.92 -17.99
C VAL A 214 -1.21 -12.09 -17.29
N LEU A 215 -0.03 -11.88 -16.71
CA LEU A 215 0.73 -12.95 -16.07
C LEU A 215 0.00 -13.51 -14.85
N PHE A 216 -0.65 -12.67 -14.04
CA PHE A 216 -1.40 -13.18 -12.89
C PHE A 216 -2.69 -13.91 -13.34
N ALA A 217 -3.37 -13.44 -14.39
CA ALA A 217 -4.50 -14.17 -14.96
C ALA A 217 -4.07 -15.56 -15.52
N MET A 218 -2.94 -15.62 -16.24
CA MET A 218 -2.38 -16.87 -16.74
C MET A 218 -1.99 -17.80 -15.60
N HIS A 219 -1.24 -17.31 -14.63
CA HIS A 219 -0.74 -18.10 -13.52
C HIS A 219 -1.88 -18.57 -12.61
N GLY A 220 -2.73 -17.65 -12.12
CA GLY A 220 -3.87 -18.00 -11.26
C GLY A 220 -4.86 -18.95 -11.94
N GLY A 221 -5.14 -18.73 -13.24
CA GLY A 221 -5.96 -19.65 -14.04
C GLY A 221 -5.31 -21.03 -14.19
N THR A 222 -3.99 -21.09 -14.38
CA THR A 222 -3.22 -22.34 -14.46
C THR A 222 -3.27 -23.09 -13.13
N ILE A 223 -2.95 -22.44 -12.02
CA ILE A 223 -2.93 -23.04 -10.68
C ILE A 223 -4.31 -23.60 -10.34
N LEU A 224 -5.40 -22.86 -10.57
CA LEU A 224 -6.75 -23.37 -10.36
C LEU A 224 -7.08 -24.57 -11.28
N ALA A 225 -6.64 -24.55 -12.55
CA ALA A 225 -6.87 -25.66 -13.47
C ALA A 225 -6.17 -26.96 -13.03
N VAL A 226 -4.97 -26.85 -12.45
CA VAL A 226 -4.20 -27.98 -11.91
C VAL A 226 -4.39 -28.22 -10.41
N SER A 227 -5.27 -27.46 -9.74
CA SER A 227 -5.56 -27.66 -8.30
C SER A 227 -6.15 -29.04 -7.98
N ARG A 228 -6.77 -29.70 -8.97
CA ARG A 228 -7.21 -31.11 -8.85
C ARG A 228 -6.07 -32.10 -8.62
N TYR A 229 -4.84 -31.70 -8.94
CA TYR A 229 -3.61 -32.45 -8.70
C TYR A 229 -2.80 -31.88 -7.51
N GLY A 230 -3.36 -30.91 -6.79
CA GLY A 230 -2.67 -30.21 -5.70
C GLY A 230 -1.63 -29.20 -6.17
N GLY A 231 -1.72 -28.67 -7.40
CA GLY A 231 -0.74 -27.74 -7.95
C GLY A 231 -0.62 -26.38 -7.22
N ASP A 232 -1.59 -26.03 -6.37
CA ASP A 232 -1.52 -24.88 -5.45
C ASP A 232 -0.50 -25.06 -4.30
N ARG A 233 -0.01 -26.28 -4.07
CA ARG A 233 1.03 -26.59 -3.09
C ARG A 233 2.44 -26.34 -3.66
N GLU A 234 2.66 -25.16 -4.21
CA GLU A 234 3.79 -24.86 -5.10
C GLU A 234 5.18 -25.19 -4.52
N ILE A 235 5.37 -25.07 -3.21
CA ILE A 235 6.65 -25.40 -2.56
C ILE A 235 7.03 -26.86 -2.82
N ASP A 236 6.09 -27.80 -2.69
CA ASP A 236 6.38 -29.21 -2.91
C ASP A 236 6.61 -29.51 -4.40
N GLN A 237 5.78 -28.94 -5.28
CA GLN A 237 5.93 -29.07 -6.74
C GLN A 237 7.27 -28.54 -7.27
N ILE A 238 7.83 -27.50 -6.63
CA ILE A 238 9.16 -26.99 -6.98
C ILE A 238 10.26 -27.99 -6.60
N THR A 239 10.15 -28.62 -5.43
CA THR A 239 11.17 -29.53 -4.91
C THR A 239 11.06 -30.96 -5.43
N ASP A 240 9.85 -31.42 -5.71
CA ASP A 240 9.52 -32.77 -6.18
C ASP A 240 8.38 -32.67 -7.20
N ARG A 241 8.75 -32.68 -8.48
CA ARG A 241 7.84 -32.40 -9.59
C ARG A 241 6.87 -33.56 -9.79
N GLY A 242 5.56 -33.29 -9.66
CA GLY A 242 4.46 -34.24 -9.93
C GLY A 242 4.27 -34.66 -11.38
#